data_AF-A0A927NM28-F1
#
_entry.id   AF-A0A927NM28-F1
#
_cell.length_a   1.000
_cell.length_b   1.000
_cell.length_c   1.000
_cell.angle_alpha   90.00
_cell.angle_beta   90.00
_cell.angle_gamma   90.00
#
_symmetry.space_group_name_H-M   'P 1'
#
loop_
_entity.id
_entity.type
_entity.pdbx_description
1 polymer ?
#
loop_
_entity_poly.entity_id
_entity_poly.type
_entity_poly.pdbx_seq_one_letter_code
_entity_poly.pdbx_strand_id
1 'polypeptide(L)'
;MWYNKDMKKRAIAFDIGDKRIGVAISDPFNEYAMPCETYFRTFRFWTDVEAIANIAKERGVGVIVCGMPVNFDGTDSVQTQKTQDFIEALKTKTDIPIVLEDERFTTMQARETQIAGGVKRGDRKKTIDSIAASYILESYLQREKMKERKEKEMAENEMMEDYEEEERIIELEDDEGNVEKYYHIATIEYRKDMYCVFQKAEPETEEEEDEVVIFRLNEEAGELLPLEDEQLLDEVFAEFCHQYEEYEDSDEAALLD
;
A
#
# COMPACT_ATOMS: atom_id res chain seq x y z
N MET A 1 -20.50 3.28 7.84
CA MET A 1 -19.04 3.26 7.57
C MET A 1 -18.51 1.95 8.09
N TRP A 2 -17.88 1.16 7.25
CA TRP A 2 -17.43 -0.16 7.65
C TRP A 2 -16.02 -0.11 8.24
N TYR A 3 -15.89 -0.54 9.50
CA TYR A 3 -14.63 -0.53 10.25
C TYR A 3 -14.23 -1.97 10.59
N ASN A 4 -12.99 -2.34 10.30
CA ASN A 4 -12.46 -3.66 10.64
C ASN A 4 -11.40 -3.55 11.76
N LYS A 5 -11.57 -4.39 12.77
CA LYS A 5 -10.72 -4.47 13.97
C LYS A 5 -9.42 -5.27 13.76
N ASP A 6 -9.38 -6.13 12.74
CA ASP A 6 -8.31 -7.09 12.48
C ASP A 6 -7.47 -6.76 11.22
N MET A 7 -7.68 -5.60 10.60
CA MET A 7 -6.81 -5.18 9.48
C MET A 7 -5.37 -5.04 9.95
N LYS A 8 -4.43 -5.61 9.19
CA LYS A 8 -3.01 -5.33 9.36
C LYS A 8 -2.83 -3.82 9.36
N LYS A 9 -2.08 -3.30 10.35
CA LYS A 9 -1.80 -1.87 10.38
C LYS A 9 -1.05 -1.48 9.11
N ARG A 10 -1.52 -0.42 8.46
CA ARG A 10 -0.91 0.15 7.25
C ARG A 10 0.58 0.44 7.44
N ALA A 11 1.33 0.39 6.36
CA ALA A 11 2.72 0.84 6.30
C ALA A 11 2.79 2.26 5.71
N ILE A 12 3.74 3.08 6.17
CA ILE A 12 4.04 4.38 5.56
C ILE A 12 5.49 4.39 5.10
N ALA A 13 5.77 5.01 3.96
CA ALA A 13 7.13 5.22 3.47
C ALA A 13 7.52 6.68 3.40
N PHE A 14 8.80 6.95 3.68
CA PHE A 14 9.44 8.25 3.55
C PHE A 14 10.67 8.19 2.65
N ASP A 15 10.66 8.99 1.58
CA ASP A 15 11.84 9.30 0.76
C ASP A 15 12.50 10.58 1.32
N ILE A 16 13.61 10.44 2.06
CA ILE A 16 14.19 11.55 2.84
C ILE A 16 15.22 12.33 2.02
N GLY A 17 14.77 13.44 1.43
CA GLY A 17 15.61 14.41 0.73
C GLY A 17 16.08 15.60 1.59
N ASP A 18 17.04 16.36 1.06
CA ASP A 18 17.59 17.57 1.72
C ASP A 18 16.56 18.70 1.90
N LYS A 19 15.57 18.79 0.99
CA LYS A 19 14.58 19.89 0.98
C LYS A 19 13.15 19.40 1.14
N ARG A 20 12.90 18.14 0.81
CA ARG A 20 11.58 17.55 0.65
C ARG A 20 11.64 16.11 1.13
N ILE A 21 10.56 15.65 1.71
CA ILE A 21 10.38 14.24 2.09
C ILE A 21 9.13 13.75 1.38
N GLY A 22 9.28 12.78 0.50
CA GLY A 22 8.14 12.11 -0.15
C GLY A 22 7.41 11.24 0.87
N VAL A 23 6.09 11.20 0.82
CA VAL A 23 5.25 10.38 1.70
C VAL A 23 4.34 9.50 0.85
N ALA A 24 4.32 8.21 1.17
CA ALA A 24 3.36 7.25 0.62
C ALA A 24 2.83 6.35 1.74
N ILE A 25 1.61 5.84 1.59
CA ILE A 25 0.97 4.94 2.54
C ILE A 25 0.44 3.72 1.82
N SER A 26 0.39 2.58 2.51
CA SER A 26 -0.24 1.40 1.96
C SER A 26 -1.77 1.52 2.04
N ASP A 27 -2.45 0.74 1.20
CA ASP A 27 -3.83 0.42 1.47
C ASP A 27 -3.95 -0.38 2.80
N PRO A 28 -5.17 -0.46 3.36
CA PRO A 28 -5.41 -1.21 4.60
C PRO A 28 -5.04 -2.70 4.56
N PHE A 29 -4.91 -3.27 3.37
CA PHE A 29 -4.55 -4.68 3.15
C PHE A 29 -3.04 -4.91 2.97
N ASN A 30 -2.24 -3.83 2.95
CA ASN A 30 -0.80 -3.88 2.64
C ASN A 30 -0.51 -4.51 1.27
N GLU A 31 -1.40 -4.32 0.31
CA GLU A 31 -1.26 -4.80 -1.06
C GLU A 31 -0.70 -3.76 -2.02
N TYR A 32 -1.12 -2.51 -1.87
CA TYR A 32 -0.80 -1.42 -2.77
C TYR A 32 -0.17 -0.25 -2.02
N ALA A 33 0.77 0.44 -2.68
CA ALA A 33 1.40 1.65 -2.17
C ALA A 33 0.85 2.88 -2.90
N MET A 34 0.30 3.84 -2.14
CA MET A 34 -0.35 5.03 -2.68
C MET A 34 0.47 6.28 -2.34
N PRO A 35 0.84 7.12 -3.32
CA PRO A 35 1.55 8.37 -3.07
C PRO A 35 0.62 9.38 -2.37
N CYS A 36 1.03 9.92 -1.21
CA CYS A 36 0.19 10.85 -0.44
C CYS A 36 0.58 12.31 -0.66
N GLU A 37 1.68 12.73 -0.06
CA GLU A 37 2.07 14.14 0.00
C GLU A 37 3.59 14.31 -0.05
N THR A 38 4.03 15.54 -0.26
CA THR A 38 5.44 15.91 -0.11
C THR A 38 5.56 16.87 1.06
N TYR A 39 6.27 16.45 2.10
CA TYR A 39 6.61 17.31 3.22
C TYR A 39 7.77 18.24 2.84
N PHE A 40 7.57 19.55 2.98
CA PHE A 40 8.60 20.55 2.73
C PHE A 40 9.38 20.84 4.01
N ARG A 41 10.68 20.53 4.00
CA ARG A 41 11.53 20.70 5.18
C ARG A 41 11.67 22.17 5.55
N THR A 42 11.57 22.45 6.83
CA THR A 42 11.73 23.79 7.42
C THR A 42 13.19 24.19 7.58
N PHE A 43 14.12 23.26 7.32
CA PHE A 43 15.55 23.37 7.61
C PHE A 43 15.88 23.48 9.10
N ARG A 44 14.91 23.13 9.96
CA ARG A 44 15.11 22.94 11.41
C ARG A 44 15.01 21.46 11.69
N PHE A 45 16.17 20.80 11.79
CA PHE A 45 16.29 19.35 11.84
C PHE A 45 15.28 18.67 12.78
N TRP A 46 15.24 19.07 14.06
CA TRP A 46 14.34 18.44 15.04
C TRP A 46 12.85 18.74 14.80
N THR A 47 12.52 19.90 14.22
CA THR A 47 11.14 20.23 13.84
C THR A 47 10.69 19.36 12.67
N ASP A 48 11.56 19.12 11.69
CA ASP A 48 11.27 18.25 10.57
C ASP A 48 11.08 16.79 11.03
N VAL A 49 11.96 16.29 11.91
CA VAL A 49 11.87 14.93 12.47
C VAL A 49 10.56 14.73 13.25
N GLU A 50 10.18 15.70 14.09
CA GLU A 50 8.93 15.63 14.86
C GLU A 50 7.69 15.68 13.96
N ALA A 51 7.71 16.48 12.89
CA ALA A 51 6.62 16.51 11.92
C ALA A 51 6.43 15.15 11.21
N ILE A 52 7.52 14.51 10.78
CA ILE A 52 7.47 13.19 10.14
C ILE A 52 6.96 12.11 11.10
N ALA A 53 7.39 12.14 12.37
CA ALA A 53 6.87 11.22 13.39
C ALA A 53 5.36 11.41 13.61
N ASN A 54 4.89 12.65 13.63
CA ASN A 54 3.46 12.97 13.81
C ASN A 54 2.63 12.49 12.62
N ILE A 55 3.11 12.66 11.37
CA ILE A 55 2.42 12.14 10.18
C ILE A 55 2.19 10.64 10.31
N ALA A 56 3.22 9.85 10.64
CA ALA A 56 3.07 8.40 10.82
C ALA A 56 2.06 8.07 11.93
N LYS A 57 2.12 8.78 13.05
CA LYS A 57 1.21 8.57 14.20
C LYS A 57 -0.24 8.89 13.87
N GLU A 58 -0.50 10.02 13.22
CA GLU A 58 -1.85 10.47 12.83
C GLU A 58 -2.50 9.50 11.83
N ARG A 59 -1.69 8.88 10.96
CA ARG A 59 -2.12 7.85 9.99
C ARG A 59 -2.37 6.47 10.61
N GLY A 60 -2.04 6.27 11.90
CA GLY A 60 -2.28 5.01 12.60
C GLY A 60 -1.46 3.82 12.08
N VAL A 61 -0.30 4.07 11.47
CA VAL A 61 0.50 3.02 10.81
C VAL A 61 1.22 2.10 11.79
N GLY A 62 1.50 0.88 11.34
CA GLY A 62 2.19 -0.16 12.10
C GLY A 62 3.69 -0.19 11.87
N VAL A 63 4.16 0.37 10.76
CA VAL A 63 5.57 0.38 10.37
C VAL A 63 5.88 1.62 9.53
N ILE A 64 7.09 2.16 9.73
CA ILE A 64 7.69 3.21 8.90
C ILE A 64 8.77 2.58 8.03
N VAL A 65 8.72 2.81 6.73
CA VAL A 65 9.72 2.41 5.75
C VAL A 65 10.50 3.64 5.32
N CYS A 66 11.81 3.66 5.51
CA CYS A 66 12.65 4.77 5.06
C CYS A 66 13.51 4.30 3.89
N GLY A 67 13.44 5.04 2.79
CA GLY A 67 14.33 4.84 1.66
C GLY A 67 15.79 5.14 2.05
N MET A 68 16.69 4.28 1.60
CA MET A 68 18.12 4.43 1.77
C MET A 68 18.78 4.68 0.41
N PRO A 69 19.26 5.90 0.15
CA PRO A 69 20.01 6.19 -1.05
C PRO A 69 21.37 5.52 -0.92
N VAL A 70 21.69 4.56 -1.77
CA VAL A 70 23.01 3.92 -1.84
C VAL A 70 23.58 4.12 -3.24
N ASN A 71 24.91 4.22 -3.35
CA ASN A 71 25.55 4.32 -4.65
C ASN A 71 25.31 3.04 -5.46
N PHE A 72 25.49 3.11 -6.78
CA PHE A 72 25.27 1.97 -7.67
C PHE A 72 26.18 0.75 -7.32
N ASP A 73 27.35 1.01 -6.77
CA ASP A 73 28.29 -0.01 -6.26
C ASP A 73 28.00 -0.46 -4.82
N GLY A 74 26.92 0.04 -4.20
CA GLY A 74 26.50 -0.26 -2.83
C GLY A 74 27.23 0.53 -1.74
N THR A 75 28.08 1.50 -2.09
CA THR A 75 28.79 2.33 -1.11
C THR A 75 27.92 3.50 -0.59
N ASP A 76 28.23 3.99 0.60
CA ASP A 76 27.54 5.15 1.19
C ASP A 76 27.93 6.46 0.49
N SER A 77 26.93 7.32 0.29
CA SER A 77 27.07 8.70 -0.17
C SER A 77 26.92 9.69 1.00
N VAL A 78 27.21 10.98 0.75
CA VAL A 78 26.91 12.05 1.72
C VAL A 78 25.41 12.10 2.04
N GLN A 79 24.55 11.78 1.06
CA GLN A 79 23.11 11.73 1.29
C GLN A 79 22.73 10.54 2.19
N THR A 80 23.40 9.39 2.02
CA THR A 80 23.19 8.20 2.84
C THR A 80 23.41 8.51 4.31
N GLN A 81 24.51 9.19 4.66
CA GLN A 81 24.78 9.57 6.04
C GLN A 81 23.71 10.52 6.60
N LYS A 82 23.29 11.53 5.82
CA LYS A 82 22.23 12.46 6.26
C LYS A 82 20.89 11.77 6.49
N THR A 83 20.55 10.81 5.64
CA THR A 83 19.34 10.01 5.78
C THR A 83 19.42 9.13 7.01
N GLN A 84 20.56 8.47 7.27
CA GLN A 84 20.80 7.71 8.50
C GLN A 84 20.65 8.59 9.75
N ASP A 85 21.27 9.77 9.77
CA ASP A 85 21.18 10.70 10.91
C ASP A 85 19.74 11.12 11.16
N PHE A 86 18.95 11.37 10.11
CA PHE A 86 17.53 11.69 10.22
C PHE A 86 16.73 10.52 10.79
N ILE A 87 17.00 9.30 10.34
CA ILE A 87 16.32 8.08 10.80
C ILE A 87 16.64 7.79 12.27
N GLU A 88 17.91 7.94 12.68
CA GLU A 88 18.29 7.80 14.09
C GLU A 88 17.58 8.82 14.97
N ALA A 89 17.45 10.06 14.51
CA ALA A 89 16.64 11.05 15.21
C ALA A 89 15.15 10.69 15.23
N LEU A 90 14.60 10.16 14.14
CA LEU A 90 13.20 9.73 14.03
C LEU A 90 12.86 8.61 15.01
N LYS A 91 13.77 7.63 15.20
CA LYS A 91 13.64 6.57 16.22
C LYS A 91 13.47 7.12 17.64
N THR A 92 13.96 8.34 17.93
CA THR A 92 13.77 8.97 19.24
C THR A 92 12.41 9.64 19.42
N LYS A 93 11.61 9.76 18.36
CA LYS A 93 10.33 10.48 18.32
C LYS A 93 9.11 9.60 18.12
N THR A 94 9.30 8.31 17.84
CA THR A 94 8.22 7.35 17.61
C THR A 94 8.60 5.97 18.13
N ASP A 95 7.60 5.23 18.62
CA ASP A 95 7.73 3.82 18.97
C ASP A 95 7.36 2.90 17.80
N ILE A 96 6.94 3.47 16.67
CA ILE A 96 6.61 2.72 15.45
C ILE A 96 7.91 2.11 14.89
N PRO A 97 7.96 0.79 14.62
CA PRO A 97 9.10 0.14 14.00
C PRO A 97 9.54 0.83 12.70
N ILE A 98 10.84 1.03 12.52
CA ILE A 98 11.42 1.63 11.32
C ILE A 98 12.24 0.59 10.57
N VAL A 99 11.89 0.37 9.30
CA VAL A 99 12.56 -0.51 8.35
C VAL A 99 13.28 0.34 7.31
N LEU A 100 14.46 -0.10 6.89
CA LEU A 100 15.23 0.53 5.83
C LEU A 100 15.01 -0.25 4.53
N GLU A 101 14.73 0.45 3.44
CA GLU A 101 14.53 -0.14 2.12
C GLU A 101 15.47 0.51 1.10
N ASP A 102 16.01 -0.30 0.20
CA ASP A 102 17.03 0.12 -0.76
C ASP A 102 16.40 0.82 -1.97
N GLU A 103 16.83 2.06 -2.26
CA GLU A 103 16.25 2.87 -3.34
C GLU A 103 16.79 2.57 -4.75
N ARG A 104 17.78 1.66 -4.92
CA ARG A 104 18.52 1.50 -6.19
C ARG A 104 17.66 1.17 -7.42
N PHE A 105 16.56 0.45 -7.24
CA PHE A 105 15.74 -0.01 -8.36
C PHE A 105 14.63 0.97 -8.75
N THR A 106 14.31 1.94 -7.88
CA THR A 106 13.22 2.88 -8.13
C THR A 106 13.61 3.93 -9.17
N THR A 107 14.89 4.27 -9.34
CA THR A 107 15.29 5.44 -10.14
C THR A 107 15.28 5.23 -11.66
N MET A 108 15.34 3.98 -12.15
CA MET A 108 15.28 3.68 -13.60
C MET A 108 13.85 3.41 -14.08
N GLN A 109 13.07 2.59 -13.37
CA GLN A 109 11.69 2.27 -13.77
C GLN A 109 10.71 3.44 -13.52
N ALA A 110 10.86 4.19 -12.40
CA ALA A 110 10.01 5.35 -12.10
C ALA A 110 10.12 6.51 -13.11
N ARG A 111 11.27 6.64 -13.78
CA ARG A 111 11.51 7.73 -14.74
C ARG A 111 10.84 7.52 -16.08
N GLU A 112 10.55 6.28 -16.47
CA GLU A 112 9.89 5.99 -17.75
C GLU A 112 8.37 6.23 -17.68
N THR A 113 7.73 5.90 -16.56
CA THR A 113 6.30 6.18 -16.33
C THR A 113 6.00 7.69 -16.15
N GLN A 114 7.01 8.50 -15.81
CA GLN A 114 6.92 9.95 -15.60
C GLN A 114 6.56 10.80 -16.85
N ILE A 115 6.39 10.20 -18.03
CA ILE A 115 6.14 10.94 -19.29
C ILE A 115 4.67 10.86 -19.78
N ALA A 116 3.84 9.94 -19.29
CA ALA A 116 2.52 9.68 -19.88
C ALA A 116 1.36 10.57 -19.38
N GLY A 117 1.39 11.04 -18.14
CA GLY A 117 0.28 11.82 -17.55
C GLY A 117 0.48 13.33 -17.69
N GLY A 118 -0.42 14.04 -18.37
CA GLY A 118 -0.37 15.48 -18.68
C GLY A 118 -0.38 16.48 -17.51
N VAL A 119 0.42 16.27 -16.47
CA VAL A 119 0.55 17.13 -15.28
C VAL A 119 1.34 18.40 -15.63
N LYS A 120 0.89 19.56 -15.16
CA LYS A 120 1.58 20.85 -15.35
C LYS A 120 2.94 20.84 -14.63
N ARG A 121 3.98 21.43 -15.23
CA ARG A 121 5.39 21.39 -14.75
C ARG A 121 5.59 21.78 -13.27
N GLY A 122 4.72 22.62 -12.71
CA GLY A 122 4.77 23.05 -11.31
C GLY A 122 4.30 21.98 -10.32
N ASP A 123 3.24 21.24 -10.68
CA ASP A 123 2.65 20.18 -9.86
C ASP A 123 3.47 18.89 -9.94
N ARG A 124 4.15 18.64 -11.08
CA ARG A 124 5.06 17.49 -11.26
C ARG A 124 6.04 17.32 -10.10
N LYS A 125 6.64 18.41 -9.60
CA LYS A 125 7.65 18.31 -8.54
C LYS A 125 7.11 17.90 -7.18
N LYS A 126 5.83 18.21 -6.88
CA LYS A 126 5.15 17.76 -5.66
C LYS A 126 4.72 16.31 -5.76
N THR A 127 4.44 15.85 -6.98
CA THR A 127 4.06 14.45 -7.23
C THR A 127 5.28 13.54 -7.31
N ILE A 128 6.45 14.02 -7.78
CA ILE A 128 7.63 13.18 -7.98
C ILE A 128 8.16 12.59 -6.67
N ASP A 129 8.24 13.36 -5.58
CA ASP A 129 8.83 12.83 -4.33
C ASP A 129 7.86 11.82 -3.67
N SER A 130 6.54 12.06 -3.67
CA SER A 130 5.56 11.09 -3.14
C SER A 130 5.50 9.81 -3.99
N ILE A 131 5.68 9.92 -5.32
CA ILE A 131 5.84 8.75 -6.21
C ILE A 131 7.10 7.96 -5.87
N ALA A 132 8.22 8.64 -5.58
CA ALA A 132 9.44 7.93 -5.17
C ALA A 132 9.22 7.15 -3.87
N ALA A 133 8.51 7.76 -2.90
CA ALA A 133 8.10 7.10 -1.67
C ALA A 133 7.17 5.90 -1.91
N SER A 134 6.26 5.97 -2.90
CA SER A 134 5.38 4.82 -3.19
C SER A 134 6.15 3.63 -3.75
N TYR A 135 7.17 3.85 -4.57
CA TYR A 135 8.04 2.75 -5.04
C TYR A 135 8.89 2.13 -3.92
N ILE A 136 9.38 2.95 -2.98
CA ILE A 136 10.05 2.45 -1.77
C ILE A 136 9.09 1.53 -1.00
N LEU A 137 7.85 1.98 -0.82
CA LEU A 137 6.85 1.21 -0.09
C LEU A 137 6.48 -0.08 -0.83
N GLU A 138 6.29 -0.01 -2.14
CA GLU A 138 5.95 -1.16 -2.98
C GLU A 138 7.03 -2.26 -2.90
N SER A 139 8.32 -1.88 -2.96
CA SER A 139 9.44 -2.81 -2.75
C SER A 139 9.34 -3.52 -1.39
N TYR A 140 9.06 -2.75 -0.33
CA TYR A 140 8.86 -3.30 1.01
C TYR A 140 7.67 -4.28 1.07
N LEU A 141 6.50 -3.88 0.54
CA LEU A 141 5.29 -4.71 0.56
C LEU A 141 5.49 -6.02 -0.21
N GLN A 142 6.10 -5.96 -1.39
CA GLN A 142 6.43 -7.15 -2.19
C GLN A 142 7.40 -8.09 -1.43
N ARG A 143 8.41 -7.52 -0.77
CA ARG A 143 9.36 -8.30 0.04
C ARG A 143 8.68 -8.99 1.23
N GLU A 144 7.75 -8.33 1.91
CA GLU A 144 6.97 -8.95 2.99
C GLU A 144 6.05 -10.05 2.46
N LYS A 145 5.30 -9.82 1.37
CA LYS A 145 4.48 -10.85 0.70
C LYS A 145 5.29 -12.09 0.34
N MET A 146 6.49 -11.93 -0.22
CA MET A 146 7.37 -13.05 -0.58
C MET A 146 7.93 -13.80 0.64
N LYS A 147 8.12 -13.13 1.79
CA LYS A 147 8.50 -13.82 3.03
C LYS A 147 7.33 -14.62 3.59
N GLU A 148 6.14 -14.01 3.66
CA GLU A 148 4.92 -14.69 4.11
C GLU A 148 4.67 -15.94 3.27
N ARG A 149 4.78 -15.85 1.93
CA ARG A 149 4.62 -17.01 1.04
C ARG A 149 5.66 -18.10 1.30
N LYS A 150 6.93 -17.74 1.47
CA LYS A 150 8.00 -18.72 1.79
C LYS A 150 7.83 -19.36 3.16
N GLU A 151 7.40 -18.60 4.15
CA GLU A 151 7.12 -19.12 5.49
C GLU A 151 5.95 -20.11 5.46
N LYS A 152 4.91 -19.83 4.65
CA LYS A 152 3.79 -20.75 4.37
C LYS A 152 4.23 -22.00 3.61
N GLU A 153 4.98 -21.84 2.52
CA GLU A 153 5.56 -22.95 1.73
C GLU A 153 6.48 -23.85 2.59
N MET A 154 7.18 -23.27 3.57
CA MET A 154 8.01 -24.02 4.52
C MET A 154 7.21 -24.62 5.68
N ALA A 155 6.08 -24.03 6.04
CA ALA A 155 5.22 -24.50 7.12
C ALA A 155 4.50 -25.80 6.74
N GLU A 156 4.06 -25.97 5.48
CA GLU A 156 3.29 -27.17 5.10
C GLU A 156 3.60 -27.70 3.69
N ASN A 157 4.12 -28.94 3.69
CA ASN A 157 4.04 -29.89 2.60
C ASN A 157 2.90 -30.86 2.96
N GLU A 158 1.66 -30.38 3.11
CA GLU A 158 0.39 -31.12 3.21
C GLU A 158 -0.80 -30.12 3.34
N MET A 159 -1.68 -30.06 2.32
CA MET A 159 -2.98 -29.34 2.26
C MET A 159 -2.92 -27.81 2.06
N MET A 160 -2.90 -27.39 0.78
CA MET A 160 -2.62 -26.01 0.36
C MET A 160 -3.85 -25.17 -0.05
N GLU A 161 -5.04 -25.76 -0.21
CA GLU A 161 -6.20 -25.02 -0.77
C GLU A 161 -7.10 -24.39 0.31
N ASP A 162 -7.32 -25.02 1.47
CA ASP A 162 -8.30 -24.53 2.47
C ASP A 162 -7.78 -23.41 3.40
N TYR A 163 -6.46 -23.19 3.49
CA TYR A 163 -5.86 -22.24 4.45
C TYR A 163 -5.56 -20.85 3.87
N GLU A 164 -5.58 -20.67 2.55
CA GLU A 164 -5.35 -19.35 1.93
C GLU A 164 -6.54 -18.39 2.10
N GLU A 165 -7.74 -18.93 2.28
CA GLU A 165 -8.98 -18.16 2.45
C GLU A 165 -9.08 -17.51 3.85
N GLU A 166 -8.75 -18.23 4.94
CA GLU A 166 -8.99 -17.76 6.31
C GLU A 166 -8.21 -16.47 6.70
N GLU A 167 -7.02 -16.22 6.12
CA GLU A 167 -6.24 -15.00 6.42
C GLU A 167 -6.71 -13.74 5.66
N ARG A 168 -7.56 -13.90 4.63
CA ARG A 168 -8.15 -12.76 3.89
C ARG A 168 -9.55 -12.40 4.40
N ILE A 169 -10.02 -13.07 5.45
CA ILE A 169 -11.29 -12.72 6.09
C ILE A 169 -11.14 -11.39 6.81
N ILE A 170 -11.99 -10.46 6.42
CA ILE A 170 -12.21 -9.22 7.12
C ILE A 170 -13.59 -9.20 7.75
N GLU A 171 -13.66 -8.69 8.97
CA GLU A 171 -14.93 -8.36 9.63
C GLU A 171 -15.28 -6.92 9.31
N LEU A 172 -16.38 -6.71 8.61
CA LEU A 172 -16.93 -5.39 8.34
C LEU A 172 -18.11 -5.18 9.28
N GLU A 173 -18.10 -4.09 10.06
CA GLU A 173 -19.22 -3.66 10.91
C GLU A 173 -20.01 -2.52 10.25
N ASP A 174 -21.33 -2.67 10.07
CA ASP A 174 -22.19 -1.60 9.53
C ASP A 174 -22.54 -0.51 10.57
N ASP A 175 -23.29 0.52 10.15
CA ASP A 175 -23.69 1.62 11.05
C ASP A 175 -24.69 1.20 12.15
N GLU A 176 -25.28 0.01 12.05
CA GLU A 176 -26.19 -0.57 13.04
C GLU A 176 -25.47 -1.53 14.02
N GLY A 177 -24.19 -1.80 13.78
CA GLY A 177 -23.34 -2.69 14.58
C GLY A 177 -23.42 -4.17 14.16
N ASN A 178 -23.99 -4.46 12.99
CA ASN A 178 -23.98 -5.81 12.43
C ASN A 178 -22.60 -6.08 11.83
N VAL A 179 -22.01 -7.22 12.20
CA VAL A 179 -20.69 -7.64 11.71
C VAL A 179 -20.87 -8.76 10.71
N GLU A 180 -20.33 -8.57 9.53
CA GLU A 180 -20.29 -9.57 8.46
C GLU A 180 -18.86 -9.87 8.06
N LYS A 181 -18.63 -11.10 7.58
CA LYS A 181 -17.30 -11.57 7.19
C LYS A 181 -17.19 -11.65 5.68
N TYR A 182 -16.08 -11.14 5.18
CA TYR A 182 -15.81 -11.08 3.75
C TYR A 182 -14.38 -11.51 3.45
N TYR A 183 -14.17 -12.20 2.33
CA TYR A 183 -12.86 -12.37 1.73
C TYR A 183 -12.51 -11.13 0.92
N HIS A 184 -11.34 -10.54 1.18
CA HIS A 184 -10.78 -9.53 0.28
C HIS A 184 -10.22 -10.21 -0.98
N ILE A 185 -10.83 -9.87 -2.12
CA ILE A 185 -10.50 -10.47 -3.41
C ILE A 185 -9.44 -9.63 -4.14
N ALA A 186 -9.64 -8.31 -4.20
CA ALA A 186 -8.73 -7.40 -4.87
C ALA A 186 -8.91 -5.95 -4.43
N THR A 187 -7.85 -5.14 -4.61
CA THR A 187 -7.95 -3.69 -4.63
C THR A 187 -7.56 -3.17 -6.02
N ILE A 188 -8.44 -2.43 -6.69
CA ILE A 188 -8.23 -1.94 -8.06
C ILE A 188 -8.28 -0.42 -8.14
N GLU A 189 -7.54 0.17 -9.09
CA GLU A 189 -7.64 1.60 -9.44
C GLU A 189 -8.61 1.77 -10.61
N TYR A 190 -9.64 2.62 -10.44
CA TYR A 190 -10.50 3.05 -11.53
C TYR A 190 -10.74 4.57 -11.47
N ARG A 191 -10.51 5.26 -12.60
CA ARG A 191 -10.63 6.72 -12.72
C ARG A 191 -9.87 7.51 -11.63
N LYS A 192 -8.75 6.96 -11.13
CA LYS A 192 -7.88 7.48 -10.04
C LYS A 192 -8.44 7.37 -8.63
N ASP A 193 -9.52 6.62 -8.45
CA ASP A 193 -10.02 6.23 -7.15
C ASP A 193 -9.74 4.74 -6.95
N MET A 194 -9.45 4.36 -5.70
CA MET A 194 -9.21 2.97 -5.33
C MET A 194 -10.51 2.31 -4.86
N TYR A 195 -10.72 1.06 -5.28
CA TYR A 195 -11.89 0.26 -4.94
C TYR A 195 -11.44 -1.10 -4.41
N CYS A 196 -12.08 -1.57 -3.36
CA CYS A 196 -11.84 -2.87 -2.76
C CYS A 196 -13.03 -3.79 -3.09
N VAL A 197 -12.72 -4.96 -3.62
CA VAL A 197 -13.67 -5.99 -4.03
C VAL A 197 -13.63 -7.10 -2.99
N PHE A 198 -14.80 -7.51 -2.53
CA PHE A 198 -14.93 -8.56 -1.54
C PHE A 198 -16.00 -9.58 -1.91
N GLN A 199 -15.87 -10.79 -1.39
CA GLN A 199 -16.85 -11.86 -1.50
C GLN A 199 -17.29 -12.27 -0.10
N LYS A 200 -18.54 -12.65 0.10
CA LYS A 200 -19.03 -13.03 1.43
C LYS A 200 -18.38 -14.34 1.87
N ALA A 201 -17.83 -14.39 3.08
CA ALA A 201 -17.11 -15.58 3.57
C ALA A 201 -18.05 -16.71 4.01
N GLU A 202 -19.26 -16.36 4.46
CA GLU A 202 -20.31 -17.29 4.86
C GLU A 202 -21.59 -16.95 4.06
N PRO A 203 -21.68 -17.31 2.76
CA PRO A 203 -22.85 -17.02 1.94
C PRO A 203 -24.06 -17.85 2.38
N GLU A 204 -25.26 -17.25 2.35
CA GLU A 204 -26.49 -17.94 2.77
C GLU A 204 -27.13 -18.75 1.63
N THR A 205 -26.76 -18.44 0.38
CA THR A 205 -27.30 -19.06 -0.83
C THR A 205 -26.21 -19.31 -1.87
N GLU A 206 -26.43 -20.26 -2.78
CA GLU A 206 -25.51 -20.50 -3.93
C GLU A 206 -25.40 -19.26 -4.84
N GLU A 207 -26.41 -18.38 -4.87
CA GLU A 207 -26.34 -17.12 -5.63
C GLU A 207 -25.43 -16.08 -4.96
N GLU A 208 -25.30 -16.13 -3.63
CA GLU A 208 -24.40 -15.27 -2.85
C GLU A 208 -22.94 -15.74 -2.90
N GLU A 209 -22.69 -17.00 -3.28
CA GLU A 209 -21.32 -17.54 -3.40
C GLU A 209 -20.52 -16.76 -4.44
N ASP A 210 -21.08 -16.47 -5.61
CA ASP A 210 -20.36 -15.77 -6.68
C ASP A 210 -20.52 -14.24 -6.63
N GLU A 211 -21.26 -13.71 -5.64
CA GLU A 211 -21.53 -12.28 -5.54
C GLU A 211 -20.35 -11.53 -4.91
N VAL A 212 -19.93 -10.45 -5.56
CA VAL A 212 -18.95 -9.52 -5.01
C VAL A 212 -19.59 -8.22 -4.57
N VAL A 213 -19.11 -7.69 -3.45
CA VAL A 213 -19.41 -6.35 -2.97
C VAL A 213 -18.22 -5.44 -3.20
N ILE A 214 -18.49 -4.22 -3.65
CA ILE A 214 -17.46 -3.24 -4.00
C ILE A 214 -17.60 -2.03 -3.07
N PHE A 215 -16.48 -1.64 -2.47
CA PHE A 215 -16.36 -0.43 -1.67
C PHE A 215 -15.32 0.51 -2.27
N ARG A 216 -15.57 1.81 -2.18
CA ARG A 216 -14.55 2.81 -2.47
C ARG A 216 -13.65 2.95 -1.25
N LEU A 217 -12.35 2.90 -1.46
CA LEU A 217 -11.37 3.15 -0.41
C LEU A 217 -11.18 4.65 -0.23
N ASN A 218 -11.45 5.15 0.97
CA ASN A 218 -10.96 6.45 1.40
C ASN A 218 -9.48 6.30 1.77
N GLU A 219 -8.58 6.60 0.84
CA GLU A 219 -7.12 6.43 1.01
C GLU A 219 -6.57 7.20 2.23
N GLU A 220 -7.15 8.36 2.55
CA GLU A 220 -6.68 9.21 3.63
C GLU A 220 -7.01 8.59 4.99
N ALA A 221 -8.28 8.22 5.17
CA ALA A 221 -8.77 7.64 6.43
C ALA A 221 -8.44 6.14 6.54
N GLY A 222 -8.30 5.44 5.43
CA GLY A 222 -8.23 3.97 5.36
C GLY A 222 -9.59 3.31 5.59
N GLU A 223 -10.67 3.98 5.22
CA GLU A 223 -12.05 3.54 5.46
C GLU A 223 -12.69 3.04 4.17
N LEU A 224 -13.59 2.07 4.29
CA LEU A 224 -14.37 1.53 3.16
C LEU A 224 -15.74 2.22 3.10
N LEU A 225 -16.02 2.83 1.96
CA LEU A 225 -17.25 3.57 1.69
C LEU A 225 -18.12 2.80 0.70
N PRO A 226 -19.39 2.52 1.01
CA PRO A 226 -20.29 1.82 0.09
C PRO A 226 -20.51 2.65 -1.18
N LEU A 227 -20.70 1.96 -2.32
CA LEU A 227 -21.07 2.59 -3.58
C LEU A 227 -22.60 2.61 -3.71
N GLU A 228 -23.19 3.81 -3.71
CA GLU A 228 -24.63 3.99 -3.95
C GLU A 228 -24.96 4.21 -5.45
N ASP A 229 -23.96 4.54 -6.27
CA ASP A 229 -24.13 4.79 -7.70
C ASP A 229 -24.01 3.48 -8.49
N GLU A 230 -25.16 2.93 -8.90
CA GLU A 230 -25.26 1.69 -9.68
C GLU A 230 -24.44 1.74 -10.98
N GLN A 231 -24.42 2.88 -11.67
CA GLN A 231 -23.68 3.00 -12.93
C GLN A 231 -22.18 2.94 -12.68
N LEU A 232 -21.70 3.59 -11.61
CA LEU A 232 -20.30 3.51 -11.23
C LEU A 232 -19.92 2.10 -10.77
N LEU A 233 -20.81 1.42 -10.04
CA LEU A 233 -20.60 0.04 -9.59
C LEU A 233 -20.42 -0.90 -10.79
N ASP A 234 -21.29 -0.83 -11.80
CA ASP A 234 -21.18 -1.61 -13.04
C ASP A 234 -19.85 -1.36 -13.77
N GLU A 235 -19.43 -0.09 -13.84
CA GLU A 235 -18.16 0.29 -14.48
C GLU A 235 -16.94 -0.27 -13.73
N VAL A 236 -16.93 -0.19 -12.40
CA VAL A 236 -15.83 -0.69 -11.56
C VAL A 236 -15.78 -2.22 -11.58
N PHE A 237 -16.95 -2.88 -11.55
CA PHE A 237 -17.03 -4.34 -11.66
C PHE A 237 -16.48 -4.83 -13.01
N ALA A 238 -16.82 -4.16 -14.11
CA ALA A 238 -16.28 -4.51 -15.43
C ALA A 238 -14.75 -4.35 -15.50
N GLU A 239 -14.19 -3.32 -14.86
CA GLU A 239 -12.75 -3.12 -14.75
C GLU A 239 -12.09 -4.20 -13.88
N PHE A 240 -12.72 -4.59 -12.77
CA PHE A 240 -12.27 -5.70 -11.93
C PHE A 240 -12.16 -7.00 -12.74
N CYS A 241 -13.21 -7.40 -13.46
CA CYS A 241 -13.17 -8.61 -14.27
C CYS A 241 -12.05 -8.56 -15.31
N HIS A 242 -11.83 -7.41 -15.94
CA HIS A 242 -10.76 -7.24 -16.92
C HIS A 242 -9.36 -7.43 -16.30
N GLN A 243 -9.10 -6.84 -15.13
CA GLN A 243 -7.80 -6.97 -14.44
C GLN A 243 -7.60 -8.37 -13.86
N TYR A 244 -8.67 -9.02 -13.41
CA TYR A 244 -8.62 -10.36 -12.83
C TYR A 244 -8.32 -11.43 -13.89
N GLU A 245 -8.96 -11.36 -15.06
CA GLU A 245 -8.65 -12.24 -16.20
C GLU A 245 -7.19 -12.10 -16.66
N GLU A 246 -6.64 -10.88 -16.72
CA GLU A 246 -5.22 -10.66 -17.05
C GLU A 246 -4.27 -11.27 -15.99
N TYR A 247 -4.67 -11.26 -14.72
CA TYR A 247 -3.87 -11.80 -13.63
C TYR A 247 -3.81 -13.33 -13.68
N GLU A 248 -4.96 -13.99 -13.85
CA GLU A 248 -5.04 -15.46 -14.01
C GLU A 248 -4.21 -15.95 -15.21
N ASP A 249 -4.33 -15.29 -16.37
CA ASP A 249 -3.54 -15.61 -17.56
C ASP A 249 -2.02 -15.46 -17.31
N SER A 250 -1.63 -14.48 -16.48
CA SER A 250 -0.22 -14.21 -16.16
C SER A 250 0.39 -15.22 -15.18
N ASP A 251 -0.38 -15.65 -14.18
CA ASP A 251 0.05 -16.65 -13.20
C ASP A 251 0.12 -18.04 -13.82
N GLU A 252 -0.82 -18.41 -14.72
CA GLU A 252 -0.71 -19.63 -15.52
C GLU A 252 0.53 -19.63 -16.41
N ALA A 253 0.87 -18.49 -17.03
CA ALA A 253 2.06 -18.36 -17.86
C ALA A 253 3.36 -18.47 -17.05
N ALA A 254 3.39 -17.95 -15.82
CA ALA A 254 4.54 -18.02 -14.93
C ALA A 254 4.82 -19.44 -14.38
N LEU A 255 3.80 -20.32 -14.35
CA LEU A 255 3.93 -21.72 -13.94
C LEU A 255 4.49 -22.64 -15.05
N LEU A 256 4.59 -22.14 -16.29
CA LEU A 256 5.00 -22.92 -17.47
C LEU A 256 6.47 -22.71 -17.91
N ASP A 257 7.23 -21.85 -17.23
CA ASP A 257 8.65 -21.53 -17.52
C ASP A 257 9.61 -21.94 -16.39
#